data_AF-A0A7L0YXZ1-F1
#
_entry.id   AF-A0A7L0YXZ1-F1
#
_cell.length_a   1.000
_cell.length_b   1.000
_cell.length_c   1.000
_cell.angle_alpha   90.00
_cell.angle_beta   90.00
_cell.angle_gamma   90.00
#
_symmetry.space_group_name_H-M   'P 1'
#
loop_
_entity.id
_entity.type
_entity.pdbx_description
1 polymer ?
#
loop_
_entity_poly.entity_id
_entity_poly.type
_entity_poly.pdbx_seq_one_letter_code
_entity_poly.pdbx_strand_id
1 'polypeptide(L)'
;MEASMNLLHDAGIRTTHWLQQHFQGSQDWFLFISYAADLRNAFFVLFPIWFHFSEAVGIRLIWVAVIGDWLNLVFKWILFGERPYWWVLDTDYYGNNSAPEIQQFPLTCETGPGSPSGHAMGAAGVYYVMVTALLSAAGGEKQSRTLRYWVLWTVLWIGFWAVQVCVCMSRVFIAAHFPHQVIAGVFSGMAVAKTFQHVRCIYHASFHRYLGITFFLFSFTLGFYLLLWTFGVDLLWTLEKAQKWCSNPEWVHIDTTPFASLLRNLGILFGLGLALNTHLYQESSRLKQGQQLPFRLGCIAASLLILHVFDAFRPPSHMQLLFYALSFCKSAAVPLATVGLIPYCLSQLLATQDKK
;
A
#
# COMPACT_ATOMS: atom_id res chain seq x y z
N MET A 1 -26.90 -11.21 15.16
CA MET A 1 -25.73 -10.77 14.38
C MET A 1 -25.18 -9.46 14.93
N GLU A 2 -26.04 -8.45 15.12
CA GLU A 2 -25.68 -7.14 15.67
C GLU A 2 -25.08 -7.20 17.10
N ALA A 3 -25.70 -7.96 18.02
CA ALA A 3 -25.15 -8.13 19.37
C ALA A 3 -23.74 -8.74 19.39
N SER A 4 -23.47 -9.71 18.51
CA SER A 4 -22.14 -10.33 18.38
C SER A 4 -21.09 -9.36 17.81
N MET A 5 -21.49 -8.52 16.86
CA MET A 5 -20.63 -7.48 16.30
C MET A 5 -20.34 -6.38 17.31
N ASN A 6 -21.33 -5.98 18.12
CA ASN A 6 -21.14 -5.00 19.18
C ASN A 6 -20.18 -5.52 20.27
N LEU A 7 -20.27 -6.80 20.64
CA LEU A 7 -19.29 -7.43 21.54
C LEU A 7 -17.88 -7.43 20.94
N LEU A 8 -17.75 -7.71 19.64
CA LEU A 8 -16.46 -7.69 18.95
C LEU A 8 -15.87 -6.27 18.89
N HIS A 9 -16.72 -5.26 18.66
CA HIS A 9 -16.31 -3.86 18.65
C HIS A 9 -15.95 -3.36 20.06
N ASP A 10 -16.71 -3.68 21.10
CA ASP A 10 -16.37 -3.37 22.51
C ASP A 10 -15.03 -4.00 22.90
N ALA A 11 -14.82 -5.29 22.61
CA ALA A 11 -13.53 -5.93 22.83
C ALA A 11 -12.40 -5.21 22.08
N GLY A 12 -12.67 -4.73 20.86
CA GLY A 12 -11.77 -3.91 20.08
C GLY A 12 -11.45 -2.55 20.72
N ILE A 13 -12.47 -1.83 21.20
CA ILE A 13 -12.30 -0.54 21.91
C ILE A 13 -11.48 -0.74 23.18
N ARG A 14 -11.81 -1.76 23.99
CA ARG A 14 -11.04 -2.09 25.20
C ARG A 14 -9.59 -2.41 24.87
N THR A 15 -9.34 -3.11 23.77
CA THR A 15 -7.98 -3.40 23.30
C THR A 15 -7.24 -2.13 22.90
N THR A 16 -7.89 -1.22 22.14
CA THR A 16 -7.31 0.08 21.79
C THR A 16 -6.99 0.90 23.03
N HIS A 17 -7.94 1.02 23.95
CA HIS A 17 -7.76 1.74 25.21
C HIS A 17 -6.60 1.16 26.04
N TRP A 18 -6.53 -0.17 26.19
CA TRP A 18 -5.45 -0.85 26.89
C TRP A 18 -4.08 -0.60 26.24
N LEU A 19 -4.00 -0.69 24.91
CA LEU A 19 -2.77 -0.40 24.17
C LEU A 19 -2.33 1.05 24.36
N GLN A 20 -3.27 2.00 24.28
CA GLN A 20 -2.99 3.40 24.48
C GLN A 20 -2.48 3.67 25.89
N GLN A 21 -3.13 3.14 26.94
CA GLN A 21 -2.70 3.32 28.33
C GLN A 21 -1.33 2.67 28.63
N HIS A 22 -1.08 1.46 28.13
CA HIS A 22 0.16 0.75 28.44
C HIS A 22 1.37 1.27 27.67
N PHE A 23 1.16 1.83 26.48
CA PHE A 23 2.23 2.29 25.59
C PHE A 23 2.19 3.80 25.29
N GLN A 24 1.69 4.63 26.22
CA GLN A 24 1.64 6.09 26.05
C GLN A 24 2.99 6.70 25.67
N GLY A 25 4.09 6.22 26.28
CA GLY A 25 5.45 6.68 25.98
C GLY A 25 6.01 6.24 24.62
N SER A 26 5.28 5.47 23.83
CA SER A 26 5.70 4.96 22.51
C SER A 26 4.78 5.41 21.38
N GLN A 27 4.02 6.48 21.57
CA GLN A 27 3.12 7.05 20.57
C GLN A 27 3.83 7.33 19.24
N ASP A 28 4.95 8.03 19.26
CA ASP A 28 5.69 8.41 18.05
C ASP A 28 6.16 7.19 17.26
N TRP A 29 6.50 6.10 17.96
CA TRP A 29 6.87 4.84 17.34
C TRP A 29 5.69 4.21 16.59
N PHE A 30 4.48 4.19 17.16
CA PHE A 30 3.30 3.70 16.47
C PHE A 30 2.91 4.57 15.28
N LEU A 31 2.99 5.89 15.42
CA LEU A 31 2.75 6.82 14.31
C LEU A 31 3.75 6.60 13.18
N PHE A 32 5.03 6.45 13.51
CA PHE A 32 6.08 6.13 12.55
C PHE A 32 5.82 4.80 11.85
N ILE A 33 5.48 3.73 12.58
CA ILE A 33 5.17 2.43 11.95
C ILE A 33 3.97 2.56 11.02
N SER A 34 2.90 3.24 11.46
CA SER A 34 1.73 3.42 10.61
C SER A 34 2.06 4.21 9.34
N TYR A 35 2.88 5.27 9.45
CA TYR A 35 3.37 6.01 8.31
C TYR A 35 4.24 5.14 7.39
N ALA A 36 5.18 4.38 7.95
CA ALA A 36 6.08 3.49 7.22
C ALA A 36 5.33 2.39 6.46
N ALA A 37 4.20 1.91 7.02
CA ALA A 37 3.35 0.89 6.42
C ALA A 37 2.42 1.40 5.30
N ASP A 38 2.39 2.71 5.02
CA ASP A 38 1.62 3.26 3.91
C ASP A 38 2.14 2.70 2.58
N LEU A 39 1.22 2.29 1.71
CA LEU A 39 1.51 1.78 0.37
C LEU A 39 2.30 2.78 -0.48
N ARG A 40 2.24 4.07 -0.17
CA ARG A 40 3.10 5.12 -0.72
C ARG A 40 4.57 4.76 -0.62
N ASN A 41 5.03 4.29 0.54
CA ASN A 41 6.43 3.90 0.72
C ASN A 41 6.79 2.65 -0.08
N ALA A 42 5.83 1.75 -0.33
CA ALA A 42 6.05 0.63 -1.23
C ALA A 42 6.35 1.09 -2.66
N PHE A 43 5.69 2.14 -3.15
CA PHE A 43 5.92 2.69 -4.49
C PHE A 43 7.15 3.59 -4.59
N PHE A 44 7.39 4.45 -3.60
CA PHE A 44 8.45 5.46 -3.67
C PHE A 44 9.81 4.95 -3.16
N VAL A 45 9.83 3.93 -2.29
CA VAL A 45 11.06 3.42 -1.66
C VAL A 45 11.32 1.97 -2.07
N LEU A 46 10.40 1.06 -1.79
CA LEU A 46 10.65 -0.38 -1.99
C LEU A 46 10.70 -0.76 -3.47
N PHE A 47 9.79 -0.23 -4.28
CA PHE A 47 9.75 -0.54 -5.71
C PHE A 47 11.05 -0.19 -6.44
N PRO A 48 11.63 1.03 -6.32
CA PRO A 48 12.92 1.34 -6.95
C PRO A 48 14.05 0.40 -6.52
N ILE A 49 14.13 0.11 -5.22
CA ILE A 49 15.15 -0.80 -4.66
C ILE A 49 15.00 -2.18 -5.33
N TRP A 50 13.80 -2.77 -5.26
CA TRP A 50 13.56 -4.11 -5.76
C TRP A 50 13.64 -4.20 -7.26
N PHE A 51 13.19 -3.20 -8.01
CA PHE A 51 13.23 -3.21 -9.46
C PHE A 51 14.69 -3.24 -9.98
N HIS A 52 15.56 -2.41 -9.41
CA HIS A 52 16.97 -2.38 -9.81
C HIS A 52 17.78 -3.59 -9.33
N PHE A 53 17.37 -4.25 -8.24
CA PHE A 53 17.95 -5.54 -7.84
C PHE A 53 17.44 -6.72 -8.68
N SER A 54 16.13 -6.79 -8.90
CA SER A 54 15.43 -7.82 -9.67
C SER A 54 14.14 -7.25 -10.28
N GLU A 55 14.16 -7.01 -11.58
CA GLU A 55 13.02 -6.44 -12.32
C GLU A 55 11.73 -7.26 -12.11
N ALA A 56 11.83 -8.60 -12.12
CA ALA A 56 10.70 -9.48 -11.85
C ALA A 56 10.09 -9.25 -10.46
N VAL A 57 10.91 -9.05 -9.41
CA VAL A 57 10.41 -8.79 -8.06
C VAL A 57 9.76 -7.41 -7.99
N GLY A 58 10.38 -6.40 -8.59
CA GLY A 58 9.82 -5.05 -8.67
C GLY A 58 8.47 -5.01 -9.39
N ILE A 59 8.34 -5.67 -10.53
CA ILE A 59 7.08 -5.81 -11.28
C ILE A 59 6.03 -6.49 -10.41
N ARG A 60 6.35 -7.65 -9.81
CA ARG A 60 5.43 -8.39 -8.95
C ARG A 60 4.97 -7.57 -7.74
N LEU A 61 5.86 -6.78 -7.15
CA LEU A 61 5.55 -5.89 -6.02
C LEU A 61 4.48 -4.87 -6.41
N ILE A 62 4.61 -4.21 -7.57
CA ILE A 62 3.59 -3.28 -8.07
C ILE A 62 2.25 -3.98 -8.29
N TRP A 63 2.25 -5.13 -8.96
CA TRP A 63 1.02 -5.88 -9.21
C TRP A 63 0.29 -6.27 -7.93
N VAL A 64 1.02 -6.78 -6.94
CA VAL A 64 0.46 -7.16 -5.63
C VAL A 64 -0.06 -5.95 -4.88
N ALA A 65 0.69 -4.84 -4.87
CA ALA A 65 0.28 -3.61 -4.21
C ALA A 65 -1.00 -3.02 -4.84
N VAL A 66 -1.03 -2.86 -6.17
CA VAL A 66 -2.16 -2.25 -6.90
C VAL A 66 -3.41 -3.12 -6.80
N ILE A 67 -3.30 -4.41 -7.09
CA ILE A 67 -4.47 -5.31 -7.07
C ILE A 67 -4.92 -5.57 -5.64
N GLY A 68 -3.98 -5.63 -4.69
CA GLY A 68 -4.29 -5.72 -3.27
C GLY A 68 -5.11 -4.54 -2.77
N ASP A 69 -4.68 -3.31 -3.06
CA ASP A 69 -5.41 -2.11 -2.63
C ASP A 69 -6.74 -1.93 -3.38
N TRP A 70 -6.81 -2.33 -4.66
CA TRP A 70 -8.08 -2.36 -5.39
C TRP A 70 -9.08 -3.36 -4.78
N LEU A 71 -8.64 -4.58 -4.44
CA LEU A 71 -9.47 -5.55 -3.72
C LEU A 71 -9.86 -5.05 -2.32
N ASN A 72 -8.93 -4.37 -1.62
CA ASN A 72 -9.22 -3.74 -0.33
C ASN A 72 -10.38 -2.75 -0.46
N LEU A 73 -10.35 -1.90 -1.49
CA LEU A 73 -11.39 -0.93 -1.77
C LEU A 73 -12.75 -1.61 -2.03
N VAL A 74 -12.77 -2.63 -2.89
CA VAL A 74 -14.00 -3.37 -3.20
C VAL A 74 -14.56 -4.03 -1.94
N PHE A 75 -13.72 -4.69 -1.13
CA PHE A 75 -14.16 -5.32 0.11
C PHE A 75 -14.64 -4.31 1.15
N LYS A 76 -14.03 -3.13 1.24
CA LYS A 76 -14.49 -2.04 2.12
C LYS A 76 -15.93 -1.63 1.83
N TRP A 77 -16.28 -1.53 0.56
CA TRP A 77 -17.65 -1.22 0.14
C TRP A 77 -18.61 -2.40 0.21
N ILE A 78 -18.14 -3.64 0.37
CA ILE A 78 -19.01 -4.80 0.60
C ILE A 78 -19.26 -5.01 2.10
N LEU A 79 -18.23 -4.81 2.92
CA LEU A 79 -18.25 -5.16 4.34
C LEU A 79 -18.77 -4.04 5.25
N PHE A 80 -18.84 -2.79 4.77
CA PHE A 80 -19.35 -1.63 5.53
C PHE A 80 -18.78 -1.53 6.96
N GLY A 81 -17.47 -1.78 7.11
CA GLY A 81 -16.85 -1.85 8.42
C GLY A 81 -16.79 -0.49 9.12
N GLU A 82 -17.22 -0.46 10.38
CA GLU A 82 -17.06 0.67 11.30
C GLU A 82 -15.59 0.90 11.68
N ARG A 83 -15.26 2.08 12.24
CA ARG A 83 -13.95 2.38 12.83
C ARG A 83 -14.05 2.66 14.32
N PRO A 84 -13.01 2.34 15.11
CA PRO A 84 -13.02 2.53 16.54
C PRO A 84 -13.39 3.96 16.98
N TYR A 85 -12.76 4.97 16.39
CA TYR A 85 -12.86 6.36 16.86
C TYR A 85 -14.24 6.98 16.70
N TRP A 86 -15.03 6.56 15.70
CA TRP A 86 -16.41 7.04 15.56
C TRP A 86 -17.42 6.05 16.15
N TRP A 87 -17.14 4.74 16.12
CA TRP A 87 -18.09 3.74 16.61
C TRP A 87 -18.30 3.87 18.12
N VAL A 88 -17.23 4.14 18.89
CA VAL A 88 -17.33 4.31 20.35
C VAL A 88 -18.21 5.51 20.75
N LEU A 89 -18.31 6.52 19.89
CA LEU A 89 -19.07 7.75 20.15
C LEU A 89 -20.51 7.69 19.64
N ASP A 90 -20.76 6.85 18.65
CA ASP A 90 -22.03 6.78 17.94
C ASP A 90 -22.90 5.58 18.38
N THR A 91 -22.30 4.60 19.07
CA THR A 91 -23.01 3.39 19.50
C THR A 91 -23.86 3.60 20.76
N ASP A 92 -25.09 3.09 20.73
CA ASP A 92 -25.95 2.99 21.93
C ASP A 92 -25.56 1.82 22.85
N TYR A 93 -24.53 1.03 22.49
CA TYR A 93 -24.14 -0.19 23.20
C TYR A 93 -23.82 0.04 24.68
N TYR A 94 -23.20 1.18 25.01
CA TYR A 94 -22.82 1.49 26.39
C TYR A 94 -24.01 2.02 27.22
N GLY A 95 -25.10 2.47 26.58
CA GLY A 95 -26.27 3.04 27.25
C GLY A 95 -25.87 4.18 28.19
N ASN A 96 -26.16 4.03 29.49
CA ASN A 96 -25.78 5.00 30.52
C ASN A 96 -24.38 4.79 31.09
N ASN A 97 -23.66 3.74 30.67
CA ASN A 97 -22.29 3.49 31.13
C ASN A 97 -21.31 4.38 30.35
N SER A 98 -20.23 4.79 31.00
CA SER A 98 -19.14 5.50 30.33
C SER A 98 -18.41 4.57 29.36
N ALA A 99 -18.37 4.93 28.08
CA ALA A 99 -17.55 4.26 27.08
C ALA A 99 -16.05 4.44 27.41
N PRO A 100 -15.18 3.47 27.07
CA PRO A 100 -13.74 3.63 27.26
C PRO A 100 -13.18 4.80 26.43
N GLU A 101 -12.36 5.65 27.06
CA GLU A 101 -11.78 6.83 26.42
C GLU A 101 -10.60 6.48 25.51
N ILE A 102 -10.80 6.57 24.20
CA ILE A 102 -9.73 6.37 23.23
C ILE A 102 -9.22 7.69 22.66
N GLN A 103 -7.90 7.77 22.50
CA GLN A 103 -7.21 8.93 21.94
C GLN A 103 -7.23 8.88 20.41
N GLN A 104 -7.28 10.06 19.79
CA GLN A 104 -7.13 10.25 18.35
C GLN A 104 -5.79 10.93 18.04
N PHE A 105 -5.26 10.64 16.86
CA PHE A 105 -3.98 11.15 16.36
C PHE A 105 -4.14 11.64 14.91
N PRO A 106 -3.13 12.35 14.35
CA PRO A 106 -3.20 12.85 12.97
C PRO A 106 -3.48 11.80 11.89
N LEU A 107 -3.18 10.52 12.14
CA LEU A 107 -3.42 9.40 11.22
C LEU A 107 -4.72 8.61 11.52
N THR A 108 -5.54 9.06 12.47
CA THR A 108 -6.77 8.35 12.90
C THR A 108 -7.93 8.55 11.91
N CYS A 109 -8.12 9.78 11.42
CA CYS A 109 -9.34 10.21 10.75
C CYS A 109 -9.41 9.88 9.25
N GLU A 110 -9.22 8.61 8.91
CA GLU A 110 -9.37 8.13 7.53
C GLU A 110 -10.84 8.10 7.08
N THR A 111 -11.06 8.46 5.81
CA THR A 111 -12.38 8.77 5.25
C THR A 111 -13.10 7.61 4.54
N GLY A 112 -12.55 6.40 4.58
CA GLY A 112 -13.19 5.20 4.00
C GLY A 112 -13.57 4.14 5.04
N PRO A 113 -14.33 3.10 4.68
CA PRO A 113 -14.72 2.03 5.61
C PRO A 113 -13.52 1.31 6.23
N GLY A 114 -13.71 0.76 7.43
CA GLY A 114 -12.64 0.20 8.26
C GLY A 114 -12.20 -1.23 7.88
N SER A 115 -13.04 -2.03 7.23
CA SER A 115 -12.78 -3.46 7.03
C SER A 115 -12.60 -3.86 5.56
N PRO A 116 -11.51 -4.55 5.16
CA PRO A 116 -10.32 -4.86 5.95
C PRO A 116 -9.32 -3.68 5.99
N SER A 117 -8.35 -3.73 6.89
CA SER A 117 -7.34 -2.68 6.98
C SER A 117 -6.41 -2.66 5.76
N GLY A 118 -6.39 -1.53 5.04
CA GLY A 118 -5.54 -1.34 3.85
C GLY A 118 -4.04 -1.33 4.16
N HIS A 119 -3.64 -0.71 5.27
CA HIS A 119 -2.24 -0.69 5.71
C HIS A 119 -1.72 -2.11 6.02
N ALA A 120 -2.49 -2.90 6.78
CA ALA A 120 -2.12 -4.28 7.10
C ALA A 120 -2.10 -5.17 5.84
N MET A 121 -3.06 -4.99 4.94
CA MET A 121 -3.14 -5.73 3.68
C MET A 121 -1.98 -5.40 2.73
N GLY A 122 -1.67 -4.11 2.55
CA GLY A 122 -0.56 -3.63 1.74
C GLY A 122 0.78 -4.11 2.28
N ALA A 123 1.02 -3.92 3.58
CA ALA A 123 2.24 -4.39 4.24
C ALA A 123 2.40 -5.91 4.07
N ALA A 124 1.39 -6.71 4.43
CA ALA A 124 1.45 -8.16 4.29
C ALA A 124 1.74 -8.60 2.85
N GLY A 125 1.07 -7.99 1.86
CA GLY A 125 1.29 -8.32 0.46
C GLY A 125 2.72 -8.00 -0.01
N VAL A 126 3.21 -6.80 0.28
CA VAL A 126 4.54 -6.34 -0.14
C VAL A 126 5.66 -7.12 0.55
N TYR A 127 5.61 -7.25 1.88
CA TYR A 127 6.64 -7.98 2.62
C TYR A 127 6.64 -9.48 2.29
N TYR A 128 5.48 -10.08 1.98
CA TYR A 128 5.42 -11.47 1.49
C TYR A 128 6.14 -11.63 0.15
N VAL A 129 5.98 -10.68 -0.78
CA VAL A 129 6.71 -10.66 -2.06
C VAL A 129 8.21 -10.59 -1.83
N MET A 130 8.67 -9.78 -0.87
CA MET A 130 10.09 -9.62 -0.52
C MET A 130 10.67 -10.90 0.09
N VAL A 131 10.01 -11.46 1.10
CA VAL A 131 10.44 -12.69 1.78
C VAL A 131 10.55 -13.85 0.79
N THR A 132 9.52 -14.05 -0.04
CA THR A 132 9.54 -15.12 -1.04
C THR A 132 10.59 -14.89 -2.13
N ALA A 133 10.84 -13.64 -2.53
CA ALA A 133 11.91 -13.31 -3.47
C ALA A 133 13.29 -13.64 -2.92
N LEU A 134 13.58 -13.26 -1.66
CA LEU A 134 14.84 -13.57 -0.99
C LEU A 134 15.05 -15.07 -0.84
N LEU A 135 13.99 -15.81 -0.45
CA LEU A 135 14.04 -17.26 -0.35
C LEU A 135 14.25 -17.94 -1.70
N SER A 136 13.62 -17.45 -2.77
CA SER A 136 13.85 -17.96 -4.13
C SER A 136 15.26 -17.67 -4.63
N ALA A 137 15.82 -16.50 -4.32
CA ALA A 137 17.21 -16.17 -4.68
C ALA A 137 18.24 -17.03 -3.94
N ALA A 138 17.97 -17.40 -2.68
CA ALA A 138 18.86 -18.23 -1.87
C ALA A 138 18.72 -19.74 -2.14
N GLY A 139 17.60 -20.18 -2.72
CA GLY A 139 17.22 -21.60 -2.83
C GLY A 139 17.45 -22.24 -4.20
N GLY A 140 18.53 -21.93 -4.92
CA GLY A 140 18.81 -22.41 -6.29
C GLY A 140 18.53 -23.91 -6.58
N GLU A 141 18.41 -24.26 -7.87
CA GLU A 141 17.77 -25.47 -8.44
C GLU A 141 18.01 -26.85 -7.78
N LYS A 142 19.02 -27.05 -6.94
CA LYS A 142 19.38 -28.37 -6.40
C LYS A 142 19.67 -28.44 -4.89
N GLN A 143 19.25 -27.47 -4.07
CA GLN A 143 19.59 -27.52 -2.64
C GLN A 143 18.39 -27.44 -1.69
N SER A 144 17.60 -28.52 -1.66
CA SER A 144 16.73 -28.79 -0.52
C SER A 144 17.56 -29.29 0.67
N ARG A 145 17.37 -28.70 1.86
CA ARG A 145 17.84 -29.15 3.20
C ARG A 145 19.24 -28.77 3.69
N THR A 146 19.83 -27.65 3.27
CA THR A 146 20.97 -27.08 4.03
C THR A 146 20.45 -26.34 5.26
N LEU A 147 21.06 -26.55 6.44
CA LEU A 147 20.74 -25.83 7.69
C LEU A 147 20.62 -24.30 7.47
N ARG A 148 21.49 -23.74 6.63
CA ARG A 148 21.49 -22.32 6.25
C ARG A 148 20.18 -21.85 5.61
N TYR A 149 19.56 -22.66 4.74
CA TYR A 149 18.27 -22.30 4.12
C TYR A 149 17.16 -22.29 5.16
N TRP A 150 17.12 -23.29 6.05
CA TRP A 150 16.14 -23.33 7.14
C TRP A 150 16.30 -22.17 8.11
N VAL A 151 17.54 -21.83 8.48
CA VAL A 151 17.80 -20.65 9.31
C VAL A 151 17.32 -19.38 8.60
N LEU A 152 17.65 -19.19 7.33
CA LEU A 152 17.19 -18.03 6.55
C LEU A 152 15.66 -17.98 6.45
N TRP A 153 15.03 -19.11 6.16
CA TRP A 153 13.57 -19.25 6.12
C TRP A 153 12.94 -18.83 7.46
N THR A 154 13.45 -19.36 8.56
CA THR A 154 12.96 -19.04 9.90
C THR A 154 13.15 -17.55 10.21
N VAL A 155 14.33 -16.98 9.95
CA VAL A 155 14.61 -15.56 10.21
C VAL A 155 13.69 -14.65 9.39
N LEU A 156 13.53 -14.92 8.08
CA LEU A 156 12.69 -14.08 7.22
C LEU A 156 11.21 -14.15 7.59
N TRP A 157 10.69 -15.33 7.95
CA TRP A 157 9.29 -15.46 8.38
C TRP A 157 9.04 -14.88 9.78
N ILE A 158 9.99 -15.01 10.71
CA ILE A 158 9.90 -14.33 12.01
C ILE A 158 9.90 -12.81 11.79
N GLY A 159 10.80 -12.29 10.95
CA GLY A 159 10.85 -10.88 10.59
C GLY A 159 9.55 -10.40 9.94
N PHE A 160 8.98 -11.19 9.03
CA PHE A 160 7.68 -10.91 8.41
C PHE A 160 6.58 -10.73 9.46
N TRP A 161 6.42 -11.71 10.36
CA TRP A 161 5.39 -11.66 11.38
C TRP A 161 5.63 -10.55 12.41
N ALA A 162 6.88 -10.27 12.77
CA ALA A 162 7.21 -9.14 13.63
C ALA A 162 6.76 -7.80 13.00
N VAL A 163 7.01 -7.60 11.70
CA VAL A 163 6.51 -6.42 10.98
C VAL A 163 4.99 -6.39 10.96
N GLN A 164 4.31 -7.51 10.68
CA GLN A 164 2.83 -7.53 10.68
C GLN A 164 2.25 -7.19 12.05
N VAL A 165 2.81 -7.74 13.14
CA VAL A 165 2.38 -7.41 14.50
C VAL A 165 2.56 -5.93 14.78
N CYS A 166 3.71 -5.34 14.44
CA CYS A 166 3.95 -3.91 14.61
C CYS A 166 2.94 -3.04 13.84
N VAL A 167 2.65 -3.39 12.57
CA VAL A 167 1.65 -2.67 11.77
C VAL A 167 0.24 -2.86 12.33
N CYS A 168 -0.16 -4.07 12.68
CA CYS A 168 -1.48 -4.32 13.27
C CYS A 168 -1.65 -3.54 14.58
N MET A 169 -0.66 -3.59 15.48
CA MET A 169 -0.69 -2.84 16.74
C MET A 169 -0.74 -1.33 16.50
N SER A 170 0.03 -0.78 15.55
CA SER A 170 0.00 0.65 15.28
C SER A 170 -1.37 1.13 14.82
N ARG A 171 -2.03 0.35 13.95
CA ARG A 171 -3.37 0.67 13.42
C ARG A 171 -4.48 0.57 14.46
N VAL A 172 -4.36 -0.35 15.43
CA VAL A 172 -5.27 -0.46 16.57
C VAL A 172 -4.99 0.64 17.60
N PHE A 173 -3.71 0.95 17.87
CA PHE A 173 -3.29 2.00 18.80
C PHE A 173 -3.79 3.37 18.37
N ILE A 174 -3.71 3.71 17.08
CA ILE A 174 -4.22 5.01 16.58
C ILE A 174 -5.74 5.03 16.38
N ALA A 175 -6.47 4.03 16.86
CA ALA A 175 -7.93 3.92 16.74
C ALA A 175 -8.47 3.96 15.29
N ALA A 176 -7.65 3.65 14.29
CA ALA A 176 -8.07 3.66 12.89
C ALA A 176 -8.75 2.35 12.46
N HIS A 177 -8.45 1.23 13.12
CA HIS A 177 -9.01 -0.09 12.82
C HIS A 177 -9.21 -0.95 14.07
N PHE A 178 -10.21 -1.83 14.00
CA PHE A 178 -10.38 -2.89 15.00
C PHE A 178 -9.41 -4.07 14.79
N PRO A 179 -9.11 -4.87 15.83
CA PRO A 179 -8.22 -6.03 15.71
C PRO A 179 -8.62 -7.03 14.61
N HIS A 180 -9.91 -7.34 14.48
CA HIS A 180 -10.38 -8.27 13.46
C HIS A 180 -10.15 -7.74 12.02
N GLN A 181 -10.20 -6.41 11.82
CA GLN A 181 -10.00 -5.78 10.50
C GLN A 181 -8.55 -5.81 10.06
N VAL A 182 -7.61 -5.63 11.00
CA VAL A 182 -6.16 -5.72 10.69
C VAL A 182 -5.75 -7.17 10.43
N ILE A 183 -6.30 -8.13 11.18
CA ILE A 183 -6.07 -9.57 10.95
C ILE A 183 -6.60 -9.98 9.57
N ALA A 184 -7.83 -9.60 9.23
CA ALA A 184 -8.40 -9.84 7.90
C ALA A 184 -7.53 -9.23 6.81
N GLY A 185 -7.04 -8.01 7.01
CA GLY A 185 -6.11 -7.34 6.11
C GLY A 185 -4.84 -8.16 5.84
N VAL A 186 -4.17 -8.65 6.89
CA VAL A 186 -2.95 -9.47 6.75
C VAL A 186 -3.21 -10.71 5.90
N PHE A 187 -4.26 -11.48 6.20
CA PHE A 187 -4.57 -12.69 5.44
C PHE A 187 -4.95 -12.39 3.99
N SER A 188 -5.75 -11.36 3.73
CA SER A 188 -6.09 -10.93 2.37
C SER A 188 -4.84 -10.52 1.58
N GLY A 189 -3.92 -9.78 2.20
CA GLY A 189 -2.67 -9.35 1.57
C GLY A 189 -1.76 -10.53 1.20
N MET A 190 -1.62 -11.49 2.12
CA MET A 190 -0.88 -12.72 1.86
C MET A 190 -1.52 -13.55 0.74
N ALA A 191 -2.84 -13.66 0.71
CA ALA A 191 -3.56 -14.38 -0.34
C ALA A 191 -3.33 -13.77 -1.73
N VAL A 192 -3.40 -12.43 -1.84
CA VAL A 192 -3.09 -11.72 -3.09
C VAL A 192 -1.64 -11.98 -3.51
N ALA A 193 -0.67 -11.80 -2.60
CA ALA A 193 0.75 -12.03 -2.89
C ALA A 193 1.03 -13.47 -3.33
N LYS A 194 0.42 -14.45 -2.66
CA LYS A 194 0.53 -15.86 -3.01
C LYS A 194 -0.05 -16.14 -4.40
N THR A 195 -1.17 -15.53 -4.75
CA THR A 195 -1.79 -15.68 -6.07
C THR A 195 -0.85 -15.19 -7.17
N PHE A 196 -0.28 -13.99 -7.02
CA PHE A 196 0.68 -13.42 -7.98
C PHE A 196 2.02 -14.16 -8.04
N GLN A 197 2.31 -15.08 -7.12
CA GLN A 197 3.43 -16.01 -7.27
C GLN A 197 3.23 -16.96 -8.47
N HIS A 198 1.98 -17.28 -8.81
CA HIS A 198 1.62 -18.22 -9.87
C HIS A 198 1.28 -17.52 -11.21
N VAL A 199 1.01 -16.21 -11.19
CA VAL A 199 0.64 -15.43 -12.38
C VAL A 199 1.88 -14.96 -13.14
N ARG A 200 2.40 -15.81 -14.04
CA ARG A 200 3.59 -15.47 -14.85
C ARG A 200 3.31 -14.51 -16.01
N CYS A 201 2.05 -14.32 -16.40
CA CYS A 201 1.70 -13.47 -17.54
C CYS A 201 2.01 -11.98 -17.31
N ILE A 202 2.20 -11.54 -16.06
CA ILE A 202 2.54 -10.16 -15.71
C ILE A 202 3.90 -9.71 -16.26
N TYR A 203 4.85 -10.64 -16.42
CA TYR A 203 6.22 -10.33 -16.84
C TYR A 203 6.37 -10.10 -18.35
N HIS A 204 5.43 -10.62 -19.14
CA HIS A 204 5.41 -10.50 -20.60
C HIS A 204 4.17 -9.74 -21.09
N ALA A 205 3.56 -8.93 -20.22
CA ALA A 205 2.38 -8.16 -20.57
C ALA A 205 2.74 -6.98 -21.48
N SER A 206 2.07 -6.89 -22.63
CA SER A 206 2.18 -5.73 -23.53
C SER A 206 1.53 -4.49 -22.92
N PHE A 207 1.89 -3.31 -23.44
CA PHE A 207 1.28 -2.05 -23.03
C PHE A 207 -0.26 -2.08 -23.12
N HIS A 208 -0.82 -2.66 -24.19
CA HIS A 208 -2.28 -2.80 -24.35
C HIS A 208 -2.93 -3.60 -23.23
N ARG A 209 -2.25 -4.62 -22.67
CA ARG A 209 -2.77 -5.37 -21.51
C ARG A 209 -2.76 -4.51 -20.25
N TYR A 210 -1.69 -3.76 -19.99
CA TYR A 210 -1.64 -2.82 -18.86
C TYR A 210 -2.74 -1.76 -18.97
N LEU A 211 -2.94 -1.20 -20.17
CA LEU A 211 -4.01 -0.23 -20.44
C LEU A 211 -5.39 -0.84 -20.23
N GLY A 212 -5.64 -2.03 -20.79
CA GLY A 212 -6.91 -2.74 -20.65
C GLY A 212 -7.24 -3.09 -19.21
N ILE A 213 -6.24 -3.53 -18.42
CA ILE A 213 -6.43 -3.83 -17.00
C ILE A 213 -6.67 -2.55 -16.21
N THR A 214 -5.91 -1.48 -16.47
CA THR A 214 -6.13 -0.17 -15.81
C THR A 214 -7.56 0.34 -16.08
N PHE A 215 -8.02 0.26 -17.33
CA PHE A 215 -9.38 0.64 -17.70
C PHE A 215 -10.43 -0.26 -17.05
N PHE A 216 -10.20 -1.57 -17.00
CA PHE A 216 -11.09 -2.53 -16.33
C PHE A 216 -11.22 -2.21 -14.83
N LEU A 217 -10.11 -2.02 -14.11
CA LEU A 217 -10.12 -1.71 -12.69
C LEU A 217 -10.88 -0.41 -12.40
N PHE A 218 -10.64 0.63 -13.20
CA PHE A 218 -11.37 1.90 -13.08
C PHE A 218 -12.87 1.73 -13.35
N SER A 219 -13.22 1.11 -14.47
CA SER A 219 -14.61 0.95 -14.91
C SER A 219 -15.40 0.05 -13.97
N PHE A 220 -14.79 -1.01 -13.45
CA PHE A 220 -15.41 -1.88 -12.45
C PHE A 220 -15.68 -1.10 -11.16
N THR A 221 -14.69 -0.37 -10.62
CA THR A 221 -14.89 0.38 -9.39
C THR A 221 -15.95 1.47 -9.55
N LEU A 222 -15.94 2.19 -10.67
CA LEU A 222 -16.96 3.19 -10.97
C LEU A 222 -18.34 2.56 -11.15
N GLY A 223 -18.43 1.47 -11.89
CA GLY A 223 -19.67 0.72 -12.08
C GLY A 223 -20.23 0.16 -10.77
N PHE A 224 -19.36 -0.38 -9.91
CA PHE A 224 -19.73 -0.89 -8.60
C PHE A 224 -20.17 0.23 -7.65
N TYR A 225 -19.49 1.38 -7.67
CA TYR A 225 -19.92 2.60 -6.97
C TYR A 225 -21.33 3.03 -7.39
N LEU A 226 -21.57 3.14 -8.71
CA LEU A 226 -22.87 3.54 -9.24
C LEU A 226 -23.95 2.52 -8.89
N LEU A 227 -23.63 1.22 -8.94
CA LEU A 227 -24.54 0.15 -8.56
C LEU A 227 -24.98 0.27 -7.10
N LEU A 228 -24.03 0.41 -6.17
CA LEU A 228 -24.33 0.61 -4.74
C LEU A 228 -25.19 1.85 -4.51
N TRP A 229 -24.87 2.95 -5.20
CA TRP A 229 -25.67 4.17 -5.16
C TRP A 229 -27.11 3.94 -5.66
N THR A 230 -27.31 3.20 -6.76
CA THR A 230 -28.66 2.88 -7.27
C THR A 230 -29.47 2.00 -6.32
N PHE A 231 -28.82 1.16 -5.52
CA PHE A 231 -29.47 0.37 -4.47
C PHE A 231 -29.71 1.17 -3.17
N GLY A 232 -29.48 2.48 -3.18
CA GLY A 232 -29.72 3.36 -2.04
C GLY A 232 -28.66 3.22 -0.93
N VAL A 233 -27.52 2.62 -1.23
CA VAL A 233 -26.43 2.52 -0.27
C VAL A 233 -25.64 3.82 -0.29
N ASP A 234 -25.74 4.58 0.79
CA ASP A 234 -24.90 5.76 0.96
C ASP A 234 -23.43 5.32 1.11
N LEU A 235 -22.55 5.91 0.31
CA LEU A 235 -21.10 5.70 0.37
C LEU A 235 -20.38 6.90 1.01
N LEU A 236 -21.08 8.02 1.17
CA LEU A 236 -20.58 9.22 1.84
C LEU A 236 -20.73 9.13 3.37
N TRP A 237 -21.49 8.17 3.89
CA TRP A 237 -21.64 7.94 5.33
C TRP A 237 -20.31 7.95 6.09
N THR A 238 -19.26 7.32 5.54
CA THR A 238 -17.93 7.31 6.18
C THR A 238 -17.25 8.67 6.21
N LEU A 239 -17.49 9.51 5.19
CA LEU A 239 -16.99 10.88 5.16
C LEU A 239 -17.71 11.74 6.19
N GLU A 240 -19.04 11.60 6.30
CA GLU A 240 -19.85 12.28 7.31
C GLU A 240 -19.44 11.87 8.73
N LYS A 241 -19.25 10.57 8.98
CA LYS A 241 -18.73 10.07 10.27
C LYS A 241 -17.35 10.64 10.58
N ALA A 242 -16.45 10.66 9.59
CA ALA A 242 -15.11 11.21 9.77
C ALA A 242 -15.14 12.71 10.10
N GLN A 243 -15.96 13.49 9.40
CA GLN A 243 -16.10 14.93 9.66
C GLN A 243 -16.75 15.23 11.01
N LYS A 244 -17.75 14.42 11.41
CA LYS A 244 -18.47 14.59 12.68
C LYS A 244 -17.62 14.25 13.91
N TRP A 245 -16.86 13.16 13.84
CA TRP A 245 -16.22 12.56 15.01
C TRP A 245 -14.70 12.72 15.06
N CYS A 246 -14.08 13.29 14.03
CA CYS A 246 -12.67 13.63 14.09
C CYS A 246 -12.45 14.85 15.01
N SER A 247 -11.51 14.71 15.94
CA SER A 247 -11.17 15.75 16.92
C SER A 247 -10.53 16.99 16.31
N ASN A 248 -9.85 16.86 15.16
CA ASN A 248 -9.30 17.98 14.42
C ASN A 248 -9.67 17.85 12.93
N PRO A 249 -10.44 18.80 12.35
CA PRO A 249 -10.87 18.73 10.95
C PRO A 249 -9.70 18.71 9.96
N GLU A 250 -8.53 19.24 10.33
CA GLU A 250 -7.33 19.20 9.47
C GLU A 250 -6.80 17.78 9.25
N TRP A 251 -7.12 16.83 10.13
CA TRP A 251 -6.72 15.42 9.99
C TRP A 251 -7.58 14.64 8.99
N VAL A 252 -8.68 15.23 8.51
CA VAL A 252 -9.51 14.66 7.45
C VAL A 252 -8.91 15.02 6.10
N HIS A 253 -8.13 14.11 5.54
CA HIS A 253 -7.40 14.35 4.30
C HIS A 253 -8.15 13.84 3.06
N ILE A 254 -8.15 14.62 1.97
CA ILE A 254 -8.70 14.18 0.67
C ILE A 254 -7.88 13.03 0.06
N ASP A 255 -6.58 12.98 0.37
CA ASP A 255 -5.64 11.95 -0.07
C ASP A 255 -6.01 10.55 0.44
N THR A 256 -6.74 10.47 1.56
CA THR A 256 -7.19 9.18 2.14
C THR A 256 -8.52 8.71 1.56
N THR A 257 -9.11 9.44 0.61
CA THR A 257 -10.36 9.04 -0.01
C THR A 257 -10.18 7.79 -0.88
N PRO A 258 -11.22 6.93 -0.96
CA PRO A 258 -11.25 5.76 -1.84
C PRO A 258 -10.79 6.03 -3.28
N PHE A 259 -11.29 7.12 -3.88
CA PHE A 259 -10.97 7.50 -5.26
C PHE A 259 -9.54 7.99 -5.40
N ALA A 260 -9.00 8.76 -4.45
CA ALA A 260 -7.61 9.18 -4.48
C ALA A 260 -6.66 7.97 -4.50
N SER A 261 -6.91 6.96 -3.66
CA SER A 261 -6.11 5.73 -3.66
C SER A 261 -6.23 4.96 -4.98
N LEU A 262 -7.45 4.83 -5.51
CA LEU A 262 -7.69 4.19 -6.81
C LEU A 262 -6.88 4.87 -7.92
N LEU A 263 -6.99 6.19 -8.09
CA LEU A 263 -6.33 6.91 -9.17
C LEU A 263 -4.80 6.85 -9.04
N ARG A 264 -4.26 6.88 -7.81
CA ARG A 264 -2.84 6.65 -7.55
C ARG A 264 -2.40 5.26 -8.05
N ASN A 265 -3.11 4.20 -7.67
CA ASN A 265 -2.76 2.84 -8.07
C ASN A 265 -2.88 2.60 -9.58
N LEU A 266 -3.93 3.15 -10.20
CA LEU A 266 -4.11 3.10 -11.65
C LEU A 266 -2.98 3.85 -12.37
N GLY A 267 -2.57 5.00 -11.84
CA GLY A 267 -1.41 5.75 -12.34
C GLY A 267 -0.14 4.92 -12.27
N ILE A 268 0.15 4.29 -11.13
CA ILE A 268 1.30 3.39 -10.98
C ILE A 268 1.26 2.24 -12.00
N LEU A 269 0.11 1.57 -12.15
CA LEU A 269 0.01 0.42 -13.06
C LEU A 269 0.18 0.84 -14.52
N PHE A 270 -0.47 1.94 -14.92
CA PHE A 270 -0.33 2.54 -16.24
C PHE A 270 1.12 2.97 -16.51
N GLY A 271 1.73 3.67 -15.56
CA GLY A 271 3.11 4.15 -15.62
C GLY A 271 4.11 3.01 -15.77
N LEU A 272 3.92 1.91 -15.03
CA LEU A 272 4.74 0.70 -15.17
C LEU A 272 4.61 0.09 -16.57
N GLY A 273 3.37 -0.03 -17.06
CA GLY A 273 3.09 -0.54 -18.40
C GLY A 273 3.76 0.31 -19.48
N LEU A 274 3.67 1.63 -19.39
CA LEU A 274 4.33 2.55 -20.31
C LEU A 274 5.85 2.42 -20.22
N ALA A 275 6.41 2.41 -19.01
CA ALA A 275 7.85 2.38 -18.80
C ALA A 275 8.50 1.12 -19.38
N LEU A 276 7.92 -0.07 -19.13
CA LEU A 276 8.44 -1.34 -19.63
C LEU A 276 8.35 -1.49 -21.17
N ASN A 277 7.49 -0.72 -21.83
CA ASN A 277 7.27 -0.79 -23.27
C ASN A 277 7.88 0.40 -24.03
N THR A 278 8.60 1.30 -23.36
CA THR A 278 9.23 2.48 -23.98
C THR A 278 10.62 2.14 -24.52
N HIS A 279 11.05 2.81 -25.60
CA HIS A 279 12.39 2.66 -26.18
C HIS A 279 13.52 2.93 -25.18
N LEU A 280 13.32 3.89 -24.26
CA LEU A 280 14.24 4.22 -23.15
C LEU A 280 14.57 2.99 -22.28
N TYR A 281 13.58 2.14 -22.01
CA TYR A 281 13.79 0.92 -21.24
C TYR A 281 14.57 -0.11 -22.07
N GLN A 282 14.26 -0.25 -23.36
CA GLN A 282 14.97 -1.19 -24.24
C GLN A 282 16.45 -0.83 -24.40
N GLU A 283 16.77 0.45 -24.59
CA GLU A 283 18.15 0.93 -24.68
C GLU A 283 18.90 0.75 -23.35
N SER A 284 18.31 1.21 -22.24
CA SER A 284 18.94 1.09 -20.93
C SER A 284 19.12 -0.38 -20.49
N SER A 285 18.19 -1.27 -20.83
CA SER A 285 18.28 -2.72 -20.55
C SER A 285 19.46 -3.37 -21.28
N ARG A 286 19.71 -3.00 -22.55
CA ARG A 286 20.88 -3.47 -23.31
C ARG A 286 22.19 -3.01 -22.68
N LEU A 287 22.28 -1.76 -22.24
CA LEU A 287 23.49 -1.22 -21.60
C LEU A 287 23.71 -1.80 -20.19
N LYS A 288 22.63 -2.03 -19.42
CA LYS A 288 22.66 -2.68 -18.10
C LYS A 288 23.29 -4.07 -18.14
N GLN A 289 23.12 -4.81 -19.24
CA GLN A 289 23.61 -6.17 -19.35
C GLN A 289 25.16 -6.25 -19.31
N GLY A 290 25.85 -5.12 -19.56
CA GLY A 290 27.31 -4.98 -19.46
C GLY A 290 27.84 -4.31 -18.18
N GLN A 291 27.01 -3.63 -17.38
CA GLN A 291 27.45 -2.86 -16.19
C GLN A 291 26.98 -3.51 -14.88
N GLN A 292 27.94 -3.89 -14.03
CA GLN A 292 27.68 -4.56 -12.75
C GLN A 292 27.31 -3.57 -11.62
N LEU A 293 27.01 -4.13 -10.44
CA LEU A 293 26.52 -3.54 -9.17
C LEU A 293 26.55 -2.00 -8.99
N PRO A 294 27.66 -1.26 -9.21
CA PRO A 294 27.68 0.20 -9.09
C PRO A 294 26.59 0.92 -9.89
N PHE A 295 26.28 0.46 -11.12
CA PHE A 295 25.22 1.07 -11.92
C PHE A 295 23.84 0.93 -11.26
N ARG A 296 23.55 -0.26 -10.73
CA ARG A 296 22.28 -0.55 -10.04
C ARG A 296 22.14 0.28 -8.77
N LEU A 297 23.21 0.39 -7.97
CA LEU A 297 23.24 1.22 -6.78
C LEU A 297 23.07 2.71 -7.11
N GLY A 298 23.72 3.18 -8.18
CA GLY A 298 23.53 4.54 -8.69
C GLY A 298 22.08 4.81 -9.11
N CYS A 299 21.44 3.87 -9.81
CA CYS A 299 20.03 3.97 -10.18
C CYS A 299 19.10 3.99 -8.97
N ILE A 300 19.37 3.17 -7.95
CA ILE A 300 18.62 3.16 -6.68
C ILE A 300 18.76 4.51 -5.99
N ALA A 301 19.99 4.99 -5.78
CA ALA A 301 20.24 6.26 -5.10
C ALA A 301 19.58 7.44 -5.83
N ALA A 302 19.73 7.53 -7.16
CA ALA A 302 19.09 8.55 -7.97
C ALA A 302 17.56 8.46 -7.92
N SER A 303 17.00 7.25 -7.99
CA SER A 303 15.55 7.02 -7.89
C SER A 303 15.02 7.44 -6.53
N LEU A 304 15.65 7.04 -5.43
CA LEU A 304 15.23 7.44 -4.08
C LEU A 304 15.30 8.95 -3.88
N LEU A 305 16.37 9.61 -4.33
CA LEU A 305 16.52 11.06 -4.20
C LEU A 305 15.44 11.82 -5.01
N ILE A 306 15.31 11.49 -6.30
CA ILE A 306 14.36 12.16 -7.19
C ILE A 306 12.92 11.93 -6.72
N LEU A 307 12.60 10.68 -6.36
CA LEU A 307 11.26 10.34 -5.90
C LEU A 307 10.94 10.94 -4.54
N HIS A 308 11.91 11.09 -3.64
CA HIS A 308 11.69 11.76 -2.35
C HIS A 308 11.35 13.25 -2.54
N VAL A 309 12.10 13.94 -3.40
CA VAL A 309 11.79 15.34 -3.78
C VAL A 309 10.43 15.42 -4.46
N PHE A 310 10.14 14.49 -5.36
CA PHE A 310 8.87 14.42 -6.07
C PHE A 310 7.69 14.15 -5.12
N ASP A 311 7.91 13.37 -4.06
CA ASP A 311 6.88 13.04 -3.10
C ASP A 311 6.43 14.25 -2.27
N ALA A 312 7.37 15.15 -1.97
CA ALA A 312 7.14 16.38 -1.22
C ALA A 312 6.15 17.35 -1.92
N PHE A 313 6.04 17.29 -3.25
CA PHE A 313 5.08 18.11 -3.99
C PHE A 313 3.66 17.57 -3.82
N ARG A 314 2.80 18.31 -3.10
CA ARG A 314 1.38 17.99 -2.95
C ARG A 314 0.55 18.66 -4.05
N PRO A 315 -0.31 17.92 -4.78
CA PRO A 315 -1.21 18.53 -5.75
C PRO A 315 -2.17 19.53 -5.07
N PRO A 316 -2.60 20.59 -5.77
CA PRO A 316 -3.60 21.52 -5.24
C PRO A 316 -4.92 20.78 -4.94
N SER A 317 -5.37 20.82 -3.69
CA SER A 317 -6.57 20.13 -3.20
C SER A 317 -7.87 20.89 -3.43
N HIS A 318 -7.79 22.17 -3.84
CA HIS A 318 -8.95 23.07 -3.95
C HIS A 318 -9.87 22.77 -5.14
N MET A 319 -9.38 22.05 -6.15
CA MET A 319 -10.14 21.61 -7.32
C MET A 319 -10.06 20.08 -7.43
N GLN A 320 -11.11 19.37 -7.03
CA GLN A 320 -11.11 17.91 -6.90
C GLN A 320 -10.70 17.17 -8.18
N LEU A 321 -11.22 17.57 -9.35
CA LEU A 321 -10.87 16.94 -10.62
C LEU A 321 -9.38 17.13 -10.96
N LEU A 322 -8.86 18.33 -10.74
CA LEU A 322 -7.44 18.64 -10.95
C LEU A 322 -6.56 17.84 -9.97
N PHE A 323 -6.98 17.73 -8.72
CA PHE A 323 -6.30 16.92 -7.72
C PHE A 323 -6.20 15.44 -8.15
N TYR A 324 -7.30 14.83 -8.61
CA TYR A 324 -7.29 13.44 -9.08
C TYR A 324 -6.45 13.24 -10.33
N ALA A 325 -6.56 14.14 -11.32
CA ALA A 325 -5.76 14.08 -12.55
C ALA A 325 -4.26 14.21 -12.25
N LEU A 326 -3.87 15.18 -11.43
CA LEU A 326 -2.47 15.36 -11.02
C LEU A 326 -1.98 14.20 -10.15
N SER A 327 -2.82 13.63 -9.30
CA SER A 327 -2.47 12.43 -8.50
C SER A 327 -2.20 11.23 -9.39
N PHE A 328 -3.02 11.01 -10.43
CA PHE A 328 -2.78 9.98 -11.43
C PHE A 328 -1.46 10.21 -12.17
N CYS A 329 -1.24 11.43 -12.70
CA CYS A 329 -0.02 11.78 -13.44
C CYS A 329 1.24 11.66 -12.57
N LYS A 330 1.17 12.15 -11.32
CA LYS A 330 2.24 12.00 -10.33
C LYS A 330 2.56 10.51 -10.13
N SER A 331 1.54 9.69 -9.95
CA SER A 331 1.73 8.26 -9.71
C SER A 331 2.28 7.53 -10.93
N ALA A 332 1.83 7.87 -12.13
CA ALA A 332 2.37 7.31 -13.38
C ALA A 332 3.84 7.69 -13.62
N ALA A 333 4.25 8.88 -13.18
CA ALA A 333 5.63 9.33 -13.29
C ALA A 333 6.60 8.48 -12.44
N VAL A 334 6.15 7.86 -11.34
CA VAL A 334 7.04 7.11 -10.44
C VAL A 334 7.68 5.90 -11.15
N PRO A 335 6.93 4.96 -11.78
CA PRO A 335 7.55 3.89 -12.55
C PRO A 335 8.28 4.38 -13.78
N LEU A 336 7.78 5.42 -14.47
CA LEU A 336 8.45 5.99 -15.64
C LEU A 336 9.86 6.52 -15.30
N ALA A 337 9.98 7.23 -14.19
CA ALA A 337 11.26 7.72 -13.69
C ALA A 337 12.18 6.56 -13.31
N THR A 338 11.67 5.63 -12.50
CA THR A 338 12.45 4.52 -11.94
C THR A 338 12.96 3.54 -13.01
N VAL A 339 12.08 3.15 -13.94
CA VAL A 339 12.33 2.06 -14.90
C VAL A 339 12.97 2.59 -16.18
N GLY A 340 12.56 3.77 -16.65
CA GLY A 340 12.95 4.34 -17.94
C GLY A 340 13.96 5.48 -17.82
N LEU A 341 13.53 6.63 -17.30
CA LEU A 341 14.30 7.88 -17.39
C LEU A 341 15.63 7.82 -16.63
N ILE A 342 15.62 7.38 -15.37
CA ILE A 342 16.81 7.40 -14.52
C ILE A 342 17.90 6.46 -15.05
N PRO A 343 17.60 5.18 -15.36
CA PRO A 343 18.59 4.29 -15.96
C PRO A 343 19.13 4.82 -17.29
N TYR A 344 18.26 5.40 -18.12
CA TYR A 344 18.67 6.00 -19.38
C TYR A 344 19.65 7.16 -19.18
N CYS A 345 19.30 8.15 -18.36
CA CYS A 345 20.16 9.30 -18.07
C CYS A 345 21.51 8.89 -17.48
N LEU A 346 21.53 7.95 -16.52
CA LEU A 346 22.77 7.45 -15.94
C LEU A 346 23.64 6.72 -16.97
N SER A 347 23.02 5.93 -17.85
CA SER A 347 23.76 5.22 -18.91
C SER A 347 24.41 6.18 -19.92
N GLN A 348 23.74 7.28 -20.26
CA GLN A 348 24.27 8.32 -21.15
C GLN A 348 25.43 9.10 -20.51
N LEU A 349 25.31 9.41 -19.21
CA LEU A 349 26.37 10.09 -18.45
C LEU A 349 27.65 9.22 -18.40
N LEU A 350 27.50 7.92 -18.12
CA LEU A 350 28.63 6.98 -18.09
C LEU A 350 29.25 6.78 -19.47
N ALA A 351 28.44 6.60 -20.52
CA ALA A 351 28.93 6.48 -21.89
C ALA A 351 29.68 7.73 -22.39
N THR A 352 29.39 8.91 -21.82
CA THR A 352 30.10 10.15 -22.13
C THR A 352 31.44 10.24 -21.39
N GLN A 353 31.56 9.61 -20.22
CA GLN A 353 32.82 9.56 -19.46
C GLN A 353 33.82 8.57 -20.07
N ASP A 354 33.37 7.42 -20.60
CA ASP A 354 34.25 6.46 -21.29
C ASP A 354 34.82 6.98 -22.63
N LYS A 355 34.24 8.07 -23.17
CA LYS A 355 34.69 8.71 -24.43
C LYS A 355 35.68 9.87 -24.21
N LYS A 356 35.96 10.24 -22.96
CA LYS A 356 36.98 11.23 -22.58
C LYS A 356 38.18 10.53 -22.00
#